data_AF-A0A7C1TGK4-F1
#
_entry.id   AF-A0A7C1TGK4-F1
#
_cell.length_a   1.000
_cell.length_b   1.000
_cell.length_c   1.000
_cell.angle_alpha   90.00
_cell.angle_beta   90.00
_cell.angle_gamma   90.00
#
_symmetry.space_group_name_H-M   'P 1'
#
loop_
_entity.id
_entity.type
_entity.pdbx_description
1 polymer ?
#
loop_
_entity_poly.entity_id
_entity_poly.type
_entity_poly.pdbx_seq_one_letter_code
_entity_poly.pdbx_strand_id
1 'polypeptide(L)'
;MQEKTSNDKTPLIDPVCGMSVTQNSDYHVLHGGNEYFFCSRNCQDKFKAHPEQYTAVSDAGEDKLKDPVCGMDVTADSEFHVHYQHHDYYFCSEHCETKFKDSPEQYLGAETEAGNSCPDGSCSLSSDIIFTCPMHPEIEQQGPGSCPKCGMALEPKGMPVVETKVEYTCPMHPEVVQDHPGSCPKCGMALEPKTVTVEEKNEELIDMNRRFWLSTALALPVFVLAMVADLKPEWLPDALSMKTVQWIECLL
;
A
#
# COMPACT_ATOMS: atom_id res chain seq x y z
N MET A 1 -6.20 -3.66 62.00
CA MET A 1 -6.96 -2.87 61.01
C MET A 1 -6.01 -2.45 59.90
N GLN A 2 -6.18 -3.04 58.72
CA GLN A 2 -6.19 -2.39 57.40
C GLN A 2 -5.99 -3.47 56.32
N GLU A 3 -7.12 -3.94 55.79
CA GLU A 3 -7.22 -4.63 54.49
C GLU A 3 -6.74 -3.67 53.40
N LYS A 4 -5.80 -4.11 52.56
CA LYS A 4 -5.53 -3.49 51.26
C LYS A 4 -6.13 -4.40 50.19
N THR A 5 -7.33 -4.06 49.74
CA THR A 5 -7.97 -4.67 48.59
C THR A 5 -7.25 -4.20 47.32
N SER A 6 -6.60 -5.15 46.64
CA SER A 6 -6.03 -4.97 45.30
C SER A 6 -7.19 -4.95 44.30
N ASN A 7 -7.52 -3.79 43.76
CA ASN A 7 -8.61 -3.60 42.81
C ASN A 7 -8.02 -3.61 41.39
N ASP A 8 -7.83 -4.81 40.85
CA ASP A 8 -7.47 -5.03 39.45
C ASP A 8 -8.73 -4.88 38.61
N LYS A 9 -8.92 -3.71 38.00
CA LYS A 9 -10.13 -3.38 37.23
C LYS A 9 -9.83 -3.48 35.74
N THR A 10 -10.22 -4.59 35.14
CA THR A 10 -10.40 -4.68 33.69
C THR A 10 -11.42 -3.61 33.26
N PRO A 11 -11.10 -2.74 32.29
CA PRO A 11 -12.08 -1.81 31.73
C PRO A 11 -13.15 -2.61 30.98
N LEU A 12 -14.40 -2.50 31.40
CA LEU A 12 -15.57 -3.04 30.70
C LEU A 12 -16.12 -1.97 29.75
N ILE A 13 -16.90 -2.36 28.74
CA ILE A 13 -17.44 -1.45 27.73
C ILE A 13 -18.97 -1.45 27.81
N ASP A 14 -19.58 -0.27 27.85
CA ASP A 14 -21.04 -0.10 27.79
C ASP A 14 -21.54 -0.46 26.37
N PRO A 15 -22.40 -1.48 26.20
CA PRO A 15 -22.87 -1.93 24.88
C PRO A 15 -23.70 -0.91 24.10
N VAL A 16 -24.30 0.07 24.78
CA VAL A 16 -25.22 1.04 24.16
C VAL A 16 -24.47 2.23 23.57
N CYS A 17 -23.35 2.63 24.18
CA CYS A 17 -22.63 3.84 23.81
C CYS A 17 -21.12 3.67 23.57
N GLY A 18 -20.56 2.50 23.90
CA GLY A 18 -19.14 2.20 23.72
C GLY A 18 -18.21 2.88 24.74
N MET A 19 -18.74 3.55 25.77
CA MET A 19 -17.91 4.17 26.80
C MET A 19 -17.35 3.13 27.76
N SER A 20 -16.10 3.32 28.19
CA SER A 20 -15.47 2.47 29.20
C SER A 20 -16.16 2.65 30.56
N VAL A 21 -16.57 1.54 31.14
CA VAL A 21 -17.17 1.43 32.46
C VAL A 21 -16.31 0.54 33.33
N THR A 22 -16.47 0.67 34.65
CA THR A 22 -15.81 -0.23 35.60
C THR A 22 -16.88 -1.13 36.21
N GLN A 23 -16.48 -2.30 36.73
CA GLN A 23 -17.39 -3.21 37.45
C GLN A 23 -18.04 -2.57 38.69
N ASN A 24 -17.63 -1.37 39.09
CA ASN A 24 -18.18 -0.63 40.22
C ASN A 24 -19.20 0.44 39.78
N SER A 25 -19.85 0.29 38.63
CA SER A 25 -20.91 1.21 38.20
C SER A 25 -22.24 0.86 38.89
N ASP A 26 -22.95 1.89 39.37
CA ASP A 26 -24.28 1.74 39.98
C ASP A 26 -25.36 1.24 39.00
N TYR A 27 -25.08 1.25 37.69
CA TYR A 27 -26.00 0.86 36.63
C TYR A 27 -25.53 -0.44 35.96
N HIS A 28 -26.12 -1.57 36.34
CA HIS A 28 -25.87 -2.88 35.73
C HIS A 28 -27.19 -3.64 35.50
N VAL A 29 -27.18 -4.59 34.58
CA VAL A 29 -28.33 -5.48 34.27
C VAL A 29 -27.81 -6.87 33.98
N LEU A 30 -28.45 -7.89 34.55
CA LEU A 30 -28.20 -9.28 34.24
C LEU A 30 -29.16 -9.73 33.12
N HIS A 31 -28.63 -10.15 31.97
CA HIS A 31 -29.43 -10.62 30.83
C HIS A 31 -28.76 -11.84 30.16
N GLY A 32 -29.50 -12.94 30.00
CA GLY A 32 -28.95 -14.16 29.38
C GLY A 32 -27.82 -14.85 30.16
N GLY A 33 -27.67 -14.55 31.46
CA GLY A 33 -26.56 -15.07 32.28
C GLY A 33 -25.32 -14.18 32.32
N ASN A 34 -25.27 -13.14 31.49
CA ASN A 34 -24.18 -12.16 31.44
C ASN A 34 -24.57 -10.88 32.19
N GLU A 35 -23.63 -10.30 32.94
CA GLU A 35 -23.80 -9.03 33.64
C GLU A 35 -23.25 -7.88 32.79
N TYR A 36 -24.14 -6.96 32.40
CA TYR A 36 -23.79 -5.78 31.60
C TYR A 36 -23.75 -4.54 32.48
N PHE A 37 -22.72 -3.72 32.29
CA PHE A 37 -22.49 -2.49 33.05
C PHE A 37 -22.68 -1.27 32.13
N PHE A 38 -23.27 -0.20 32.66
CA PHE A 38 -23.67 0.97 31.89
C PHE A 38 -23.12 2.27 32.49
N CYS A 39 -22.80 3.22 31.63
CA CYS A 39 -22.23 4.52 32.03
C CYS A 39 -23.28 5.43 32.70
N SER A 40 -24.56 5.19 32.43
CA SER A 40 -25.67 6.04 32.86
C SER A 40 -26.99 5.28 32.91
N ARG A 41 -27.95 5.81 33.67
CA ARG A 41 -29.33 5.31 33.71
C ARG A 41 -29.97 5.28 32.31
N ASN A 42 -29.67 6.26 31.46
CA ASN A 42 -30.23 6.34 30.11
C ASN A 42 -29.74 5.18 29.21
N CYS A 43 -28.47 4.78 29.33
CA CYS A 43 -27.94 3.61 28.64
C CYS A 43 -28.58 2.32 29.16
N GLN A 44 -28.72 2.18 30.48
CA GLN A 44 -29.39 1.05 31.11
C GLN A 44 -30.85 0.91 30.63
N ASP A 45 -31.60 2.01 30.55
CA ASP A 45 -33.00 2.00 30.13
C ASP A 45 -33.15 1.64 28.64
N LYS A 46 -32.24 2.13 27.79
CA LYS A 46 -32.18 1.73 26.37
C LYS A 46 -31.89 0.25 26.18
N PHE A 47 -30.96 -0.30 26.97
CA PHE A 47 -30.65 -1.73 26.94
C PHE A 47 -31.85 -2.57 27.41
N LYS A 48 -32.55 -2.16 28.48
CA LYS A 48 -33.78 -2.84 28.93
C LYS A 48 -34.91 -2.80 27.91
N ALA A 49 -34.99 -1.74 27.10
CA ALA A 49 -36.02 -1.60 26.07
C ALA A 49 -35.80 -2.55 24.89
N HIS A 50 -34.55 -2.72 24.46
CA HIS A 50 -34.18 -3.55 23.30
C HIS A 50 -32.88 -4.33 23.55
N PRO A 51 -32.86 -5.32 24.45
CA PRO A 51 -31.64 -6.03 24.83
C PRO A 51 -31.02 -6.79 23.66
N GLU A 52 -31.84 -7.40 22.80
CA GLU A 52 -31.39 -8.16 21.62
C GLU A 52 -30.54 -7.33 20.65
N GLN A 53 -30.76 -6.01 20.61
CA GLN A 53 -30.01 -5.10 19.75
C GLN A 53 -28.57 -4.87 20.24
N TYR A 54 -28.28 -5.19 21.50
CA TYR A 54 -26.99 -4.96 22.15
C TYR A 54 -26.33 -6.26 22.67
N THR A 55 -27.08 -7.36 22.79
CA THR A 55 -26.58 -8.66 23.25
C THR A 55 -26.02 -9.54 22.13
N ALA A 56 -26.04 -9.06 20.87
CA ALA A 56 -25.42 -9.76 19.73
C ALA A 56 -23.88 -9.72 19.75
N VAL A 57 -23.25 -9.24 20.84
CA VAL A 57 -21.80 -8.98 20.91
C VAL A 57 -21.15 -9.63 22.13
N SER A 58 -21.77 -10.66 22.72
CA SER A 58 -21.31 -11.17 24.03
C SER A 58 -21.27 -12.68 24.18
N ASP A 59 -21.13 -13.41 23.07
CA ASP A 59 -20.60 -14.78 23.09
C ASP A 59 -19.85 -15.00 21.76
N ALA A 60 -18.65 -15.55 21.86
CA ALA A 60 -17.62 -15.72 20.82
C ALA A 60 -16.85 -14.43 20.46
N GLY A 61 -15.57 -14.42 20.85
CA GLY A 61 -14.56 -13.90 19.94
C GLY A 61 -14.63 -14.77 18.68
N GLU A 62 -15.47 -14.40 17.73
CA GLU A 62 -15.29 -14.84 16.36
C GLU A 62 -14.02 -14.15 15.90
N ASP A 63 -12.95 -14.94 15.77
CA ASP A 63 -11.82 -14.56 14.95
C ASP A 63 -12.41 -14.13 13.61
N LYS A 64 -12.43 -12.82 13.35
CA LYS A 64 -12.80 -12.31 12.03
C LYS A 64 -11.63 -12.66 11.14
N LEU A 65 -11.73 -13.82 10.49
CA LEU A 65 -10.77 -14.23 9.48
C LEU A 65 -10.88 -13.27 8.29
N LYS A 66 -9.78 -13.07 7.58
CA LYS A 66 -9.73 -12.21 6.40
C LYS A 66 -9.63 -13.06 5.16
N ASP A 67 -10.42 -12.74 4.15
CA ASP A 67 -10.27 -13.30 2.81
C ASP A 67 -8.94 -12.79 2.19
N PRO A 68 -7.97 -13.65 1.85
CA PRO A 68 -6.67 -13.23 1.31
C PRO A 68 -6.73 -12.55 -0.07
N VAL A 69 -7.81 -12.77 -0.83
CA VAL A 69 -7.96 -12.24 -2.20
C VAL A 69 -8.51 -10.83 -2.19
N CYS A 70 -9.43 -10.52 -1.28
CA CYS A 70 -10.16 -9.25 -1.28
C CYS A 70 -10.16 -8.47 0.05
N GLY A 71 -9.71 -9.09 1.15
CA GLY A 71 -9.64 -8.47 2.48
C GLY A 71 -10.99 -8.34 3.21
N MET A 72 -12.06 -8.93 2.68
CA MET A 72 -13.37 -8.94 3.35
C MET A 72 -13.33 -9.82 4.61
N ASP A 73 -14.11 -9.43 5.62
CA ASP A 73 -14.29 -10.25 6.83
C ASP A 73 -15.05 -11.52 6.48
N VAL A 74 -14.50 -12.66 6.89
CA VAL A 74 -15.09 -13.99 6.73
C VAL A 74 -15.09 -14.71 8.07
N THR A 75 -16.00 -15.64 8.21
CA THR A 75 -16.18 -16.44 9.41
C THR A 75 -15.67 -17.87 9.17
N ALA A 76 -15.32 -18.58 10.24
CA ALA A 76 -14.77 -19.94 10.15
C ALA A 76 -15.80 -20.99 9.66
N ASP A 77 -17.07 -20.62 9.54
CA ASP A 77 -18.15 -21.43 8.97
C ASP A 77 -18.43 -21.15 7.48
N SER A 78 -17.57 -20.37 6.79
CA SER A 78 -17.74 -20.12 5.35
C SER A 78 -17.76 -21.42 4.53
N GLU A 79 -18.73 -21.54 3.63
CA GLU A 79 -18.84 -22.66 2.68
C GLU A 79 -17.66 -22.71 1.69
N PHE A 80 -16.98 -21.59 1.47
CA PHE A 80 -15.85 -21.45 0.54
C PHE A 80 -14.53 -21.45 1.31
N HIS A 81 -13.83 -22.59 1.34
CA HIS A 81 -12.53 -22.74 2.01
C HIS A 81 -11.57 -23.64 1.23
N VAL A 82 -10.27 -23.41 1.39
CA VAL A 82 -9.20 -24.20 0.76
C VAL A 82 -8.08 -24.46 1.74
N HIS A 83 -7.71 -25.73 1.89
CA HIS A 83 -6.54 -26.13 2.65
C HIS A 83 -5.27 -26.06 1.77
N TYR A 84 -4.34 -25.16 2.10
CA TYR A 84 -3.08 -24.97 1.36
C TYR A 84 -1.90 -24.80 2.34
N GLN A 85 -0.80 -25.54 2.11
CA GLN A 85 0.42 -25.52 2.93
C GLN A 85 0.19 -25.60 4.46
N HIS A 86 -0.71 -26.50 4.91
CA HIS A 86 -1.09 -26.69 6.33
C HIS A 86 -1.89 -25.54 6.97
N HIS A 87 -2.51 -24.67 6.15
CA HIS A 87 -3.42 -23.64 6.63
C HIS A 87 -4.76 -23.69 5.88
N ASP A 88 -5.87 -23.56 6.61
CA ASP A 88 -7.20 -23.43 6.04
C ASP A 88 -7.50 -21.96 5.75
N TYR A 89 -7.66 -21.62 4.47
CA TYR A 89 -8.02 -20.29 4.01
C TYR A 89 -9.52 -20.25 3.73
N TYR A 90 -10.18 -19.19 4.20
CA TYR A 90 -11.62 -18.99 4.05
C TYR A 90 -11.88 -17.79 3.12
N PHE A 91 -12.91 -17.90 2.30
CA PHE A 91 -13.22 -16.92 1.26
C PHE A 91 -14.65 -16.41 1.39
N CYS A 92 -14.88 -15.18 0.95
CA CYS A 92 -16.19 -14.54 0.99
C CYS A 92 -17.12 -15.02 -0.14
N SER A 93 -16.55 -15.65 -1.18
CA SER A 93 -17.27 -16.08 -2.37
C SER A 93 -16.48 -17.12 -3.17
N GLU A 94 -17.19 -17.91 -3.98
CA GLU A 94 -16.63 -18.84 -4.97
C GLU A 94 -15.60 -18.18 -5.91
N HIS A 95 -15.81 -16.90 -6.25
CA HIS A 95 -14.90 -16.17 -7.14
C HIS A 95 -13.54 -15.90 -6.48
N CYS A 96 -13.53 -15.62 -5.18
CA CYS A 96 -12.29 -15.42 -4.42
C CYS A 96 -11.57 -16.76 -4.21
N GLU A 97 -12.32 -17.82 -3.89
CA GLU A 97 -11.78 -19.18 -3.80
C GLU A 97 -11.10 -19.61 -5.12
N THR A 98 -11.75 -19.37 -6.25
CA THR A 98 -11.23 -19.72 -7.58
C THR A 98 -9.94 -18.96 -7.88
N LYS A 99 -9.91 -17.64 -7.64
CA LYS A 99 -8.70 -16.82 -7.82
C LYS A 99 -7.54 -17.31 -6.96
N PHE A 100 -7.82 -17.68 -5.71
CA PHE A 100 -6.81 -18.22 -4.81
C PHE A 100 -6.27 -19.56 -5.31
N LYS A 101 -7.13 -20.47 -5.80
CA LYS A 101 -6.69 -21.74 -6.40
C LYS A 101 -5.84 -21.57 -7.66
N ASP A 102 -6.17 -20.57 -8.49
CA ASP A 102 -5.46 -20.31 -9.75
C ASP A 102 -4.04 -19.80 -9.52
N SER A 103 -3.81 -19.06 -8.44
CA SER A 103 -2.51 -18.45 -8.15
C SER A 103 -2.39 -18.13 -6.65
N PRO A 104 -2.15 -19.14 -5.79
CA PRO A 104 -2.14 -18.94 -4.33
C PRO A 104 -0.93 -18.10 -3.88
N GLU A 105 0.23 -18.28 -4.51
CA GLU A 105 1.47 -17.59 -4.12
C GLU A 105 1.37 -16.06 -4.17
N GLN A 106 0.51 -15.49 -5.04
CA GLN A 106 0.33 -14.03 -5.15
C GLN A 106 -0.47 -13.44 -3.98
N TYR A 107 -1.24 -14.27 -3.26
CA TYR A 107 -2.09 -13.86 -2.13
C TYR A 107 -1.50 -14.26 -0.77
N LEU A 108 -0.43 -15.06 -0.75
CA LEU A 108 0.22 -15.54 0.46
C LEU A 108 1.35 -14.62 0.95
N GLY A 109 1.21 -13.31 0.70
CA GLY A 109 2.17 -12.30 1.09
C GLY A 109 2.25 -12.13 2.62
N ALA A 110 3.27 -12.74 3.22
CA ALA A 110 3.84 -12.42 4.54
C ALA A 110 3.03 -12.74 5.82
N GLU A 111 2.28 -13.84 5.86
CA GLU A 111 1.53 -14.22 7.08
C GLU A 111 1.68 -15.67 7.56
N THR A 112 2.62 -16.45 7.01
CA THR A 112 3.00 -17.72 7.67
C THR A 112 4.15 -17.47 8.64
N GLU A 113 3.81 -17.48 9.94
CA GLU A 113 4.67 -17.62 11.13
C GLU A 113 5.06 -16.31 11.86
N ALA A 114 4.12 -15.76 12.65
CA ALA A 114 4.47 -15.00 13.86
C ALA A 114 3.38 -15.13 14.95
N GLY A 115 3.14 -16.38 15.36
CA GLY A 115 2.78 -16.62 16.75
C GLY A 115 3.93 -16.11 17.62
N ASN A 116 3.64 -15.11 18.45
CA ASN A 116 4.54 -14.56 19.45
C ASN A 116 5.23 -15.66 20.28
N SER A 117 6.49 -15.96 20.00
CA SER A 117 7.51 -16.17 21.04
C SER A 117 8.89 -16.30 20.40
N CYS A 118 9.71 -15.26 20.53
CA CYS A 118 11.16 -15.38 20.38
C CYS A 118 11.81 -15.01 21.72
N PRO A 119 12.23 -15.99 22.54
CA PRO A 119 13.33 -15.78 23.47
C PRO A 119 14.62 -15.72 22.63
N ASP A 120 15.48 -14.75 22.90
CA ASP A 120 16.77 -14.55 22.20
C ASP A 120 16.73 -13.92 20.79
N GLY A 121 16.05 -12.76 20.70
CA GLY A 121 16.58 -11.55 20.04
C GLY A 121 17.44 -11.68 18.77
N SER A 122 17.06 -12.48 17.78
CA SER A 122 17.80 -12.57 16.53
C SER A 122 16.92 -12.91 15.32
N CYS A 123 16.05 -11.98 14.92
CA CYS A 123 15.51 -11.96 13.56
C CYS A 123 15.78 -10.57 12.96
N SER A 124 16.77 -10.54 12.08
CA SER A 124 17.20 -9.37 11.31
C SER A 124 16.63 -9.48 9.90
N LEU A 125 15.54 -8.77 9.61
CA LEU A 125 15.08 -8.52 8.24
C LEU A 125 14.68 -7.04 8.11
N SER A 126 15.48 -6.31 7.31
CA SER A 126 15.42 -4.88 6.95
C SER A 126 15.86 -3.86 8.03
N SER A 127 17.18 -3.79 8.26
CA SER A 127 17.83 -2.89 9.24
C SER A 127 17.96 -1.41 8.85
N ASP A 128 17.43 -0.97 7.70
CA ASP A 128 17.65 0.40 7.21
C ASP A 128 16.40 1.29 7.19
N ILE A 129 15.22 0.75 7.53
CA ILE A 129 13.98 1.55 7.61
C ILE A 129 13.79 1.97 9.07
N ILE A 130 13.86 3.28 9.31
CA ILE A 130 13.57 3.89 10.61
C ILE A 130 12.05 3.96 10.74
N PHE A 131 11.47 3.45 11.82
CA PHE A 131 10.05 3.53 12.10
C PHE A 131 9.79 4.57 13.19
N THR A 132 8.74 5.38 13.04
CA THR A 132 8.35 6.45 13.95
C THR A 132 6.93 6.27 14.47
N CYS A 133 6.67 6.71 15.69
CA CYS A 133 5.32 6.72 16.24
C CYS A 133 4.54 7.95 15.73
N PRO A 134 3.30 7.78 15.21
CA PRO A 134 2.48 8.91 14.73
C PRO A 134 2.21 9.98 15.80
N MET A 135 2.11 9.54 17.05
CA MET A 135 1.85 10.42 18.20
C MET A 135 3.12 10.94 18.88
N HIS A 136 4.26 10.29 18.65
CA HIS A 136 5.53 10.63 19.29
C HIS A 136 6.65 10.62 18.23
N PRO A 137 6.76 11.68 17.41
CA PRO A 137 7.74 11.76 16.32
C PRO A 137 9.20 11.73 16.78
N GLU A 138 9.44 11.90 18.08
CA GLU A 138 10.74 11.80 18.75
C GLU A 138 11.22 10.34 18.91
N ILE A 139 10.34 9.35 18.72
CA ILE A 139 10.65 7.94 18.91
C ILE A 139 10.93 7.31 17.55
N GLU A 140 12.20 7.08 17.29
CA GLU A 140 12.72 6.40 16.09
C GLU A 140 13.28 5.04 16.49
N GLN A 141 12.85 3.98 15.80
CA GLN A 141 13.32 2.62 16.04
C GLN A 141 13.72 1.95 14.72
N GLN A 142 14.72 1.08 14.76
CA GLN A 142 15.13 0.29 13.61
C GLN A 142 14.26 -0.97 13.58
N GLY A 143 13.33 -1.03 12.63
CA GLY A 143 12.42 -2.15 12.44
C GLY A 143 10.98 -1.93 12.96
N PRO A 144 10.04 -2.78 12.52
CA PRO A 144 8.64 -2.72 12.93
C PRO A 144 8.52 -3.08 14.42
N GLY A 145 7.65 -2.37 15.14
CA GLY A 145 7.46 -2.60 16.57
C GLY A 145 6.38 -1.70 17.18
N SER A 146 6.19 -1.83 18.48
CA SER A 146 5.29 -0.99 19.27
C SER A 146 6.03 0.20 19.89
N CYS A 147 5.36 1.34 19.95
CA CYS A 147 5.89 2.53 20.59
C CYS A 147 6.01 2.33 22.11
N PRO A 148 7.19 2.54 22.73
CA PRO A 148 7.38 2.37 24.17
C PRO A 148 6.67 3.44 25.02
N LYS A 149 6.25 4.56 24.43
CA LYS A 149 5.46 5.59 25.15
C LYS A 149 3.95 5.30 25.14
N CYS A 150 3.40 4.76 24.05
CA CYS A 150 1.95 4.65 23.89
C CYS A 150 1.42 3.29 23.39
N GLY A 151 2.30 2.31 23.18
CA GLY A 151 1.95 0.95 22.77
C GLY A 151 1.45 0.81 21.32
N MET A 152 1.20 1.91 20.62
CA MET A 152 0.74 1.89 19.23
C MET A 152 1.82 1.41 18.27
N ALA A 153 1.42 0.76 17.17
CA ALA A 153 2.32 0.32 16.11
C ALA A 153 3.08 1.51 15.51
N LEU A 154 4.37 1.32 15.26
CA LEU A 154 5.22 2.31 14.60
C LEU A 154 5.01 2.24 13.09
N GLU A 155 5.08 3.38 12.43
CA GLU A 155 4.98 3.50 10.98
C GLU A 155 6.36 3.76 10.37
N PRO A 156 6.68 3.22 9.18
CA PRO A 156 7.96 3.43 8.54
C PRO A 156 8.16 4.91 8.18
N LYS A 157 9.15 5.53 8.80
CA LYS A 157 9.64 6.87 8.48
C LYS A 157 10.59 6.76 7.30
N GLY A 158 10.02 6.91 6.11
CA GLY A 158 10.76 6.92 4.85
C GLY A 158 10.74 5.57 4.17
N MET A 159 9.76 5.36 3.30
CA MET A 159 10.05 4.63 2.07
C MET A 159 11.18 5.39 1.36
N PRO A 160 12.14 4.72 0.71
CA PRO A 160 12.98 5.41 -0.25
C PRO A 160 12.02 6.01 -1.28
N VAL A 161 11.86 7.34 -1.21
CA VAL A 161 11.22 8.10 -2.27
C VAL A 161 12.11 7.85 -3.49
N VAL A 162 11.73 6.86 -4.30
CA VAL A 162 12.06 6.88 -5.72
C VAL A 162 11.73 8.30 -6.14
N GLU A 163 12.75 9.05 -6.59
CA GLU A 163 12.69 10.47 -6.89
C GLU A 163 11.49 10.80 -7.79
N THR A 164 10.31 10.98 -7.18
CA THR A 164 9.15 11.53 -7.85
C THR A 164 9.35 13.02 -7.73
N LYS A 165 10.06 13.57 -8.72
CA LYS A 165 10.17 15.02 -8.89
C LYS A 165 8.77 15.54 -9.20
N VAL A 166 8.01 15.87 -8.15
CA VAL A 166 6.70 16.50 -8.28
C VAL A 166 6.94 17.95 -8.66
N GLU A 167 6.81 18.26 -9.94
CA GLU A 167 6.89 19.62 -10.43
C GLU A 167 5.52 20.30 -10.27
N TYR A 168 5.48 21.48 -9.69
CA TYR A 168 4.27 22.27 -9.49
C TYR A 168 4.13 23.29 -10.61
N THR A 169 2.96 23.36 -11.26
CA THR A 169 2.70 24.31 -12.34
C THR A 169 1.49 25.19 -12.08
N CYS A 170 1.50 26.40 -12.65
CA CYS A 170 0.39 27.33 -12.51
C CYS A 170 -0.66 27.09 -13.62
N PRO A 171 -1.95 26.90 -13.29
CA PRO A 171 -2.99 26.65 -14.29
C PRO A 171 -3.17 27.80 -15.29
N MET A 172 -2.80 29.03 -14.90
CA MET A 172 -2.87 30.22 -15.76
C MET A 172 -1.57 30.53 -16.50
N HIS A 173 -0.43 29.98 -16.04
CA HIS A 173 0.89 30.26 -16.60
C HIS A 173 1.70 28.96 -16.67
N PRO A 174 1.46 28.11 -17.69
CA PRO A 174 2.10 26.80 -17.82
C PRO A 174 3.63 26.87 -17.98
N GLU A 175 4.20 28.04 -18.29
CA GLU A 175 5.64 28.29 -18.31
C GLU A 175 6.27 28.34 -16.90
N VAL A 176 5.46 28.50 -15.85
CA VAL A 176 5.91 28.56 -14.46
C VAL A 176 5.87 27.15 -13.90
N VAL A 177 7.05 26.56 -13.75
CA VAL A 177 7.28 25.23 -13.15
C VAL A 177 8.19 25.43 -11.94
N GLN A 178 7.80 24.89 -10.78
CA GLN A 178 8.55 24.98 -9.52
C GLN A 178 8.66 23.63 -8.86
N ASP A 179 9.75 23.38 -8.14
CA ASP A 179 9.97 22.12 -7.43
C ASP A 179 9.32 22.08 -6.03
N HIS A 180 8.56 23.12 -5.67
CA HIS A 180 7.92 23.25 -4.35
C HIS A 180 6.48 23.78 -4.46
N PRO A 181 5.59 23.44 -3.51
CA PRO A 181 4.27 24.06 -3.42
C PRO A 181 4.42 25.55 -3.09
N GLY A 182 3.50 26.37 -3.58
CA GLY A 182 3.54 27.81 -3.33
C GLY A 182 2.58 28.60 -4.20
N SER A 183 2.72 29.92 -4.13
CA SER A 183 1.99 30.85 -4.99
C SER A 183 2.80 31.17 -6.24
N CYS A 184 2.13 31.20 -7.38
CA CYS A 184 2.73 31.59 -8.65
C CYS A 184 3.25 33.04 -8.58
N PRO A 185 4.52 33.32 -8.92
CA PRO A 185 5.09 34.67 -8.88
C PRO A 185 4.48 35.62 -9.92
N LYS A 186 3.80 35.11 -10.95
CA LYS A 186 3.13 35.93 -11.98
C LYS A 186 1.72 36.34 -11.60
N CYS A 187 0.93 35.45 -10.98
CA CYS A 187 -0.50 35.70 -10.72
C CYS A 187 -0.96 35.48 -9.27
N GLY A 188 -0.08 35.04 -8.37
CA GLY A 188 -0.39 34.82 -6.96
C GLY A 188 -1.26 33.60 -6.65
N MET A 189 -1.80 32.91 -7.65
CA MET A 189 -2.61 31.69 -7.45
C MET A 189 -1.75 30.51 -7.00
N ALA A 190 -2.35 29.59 -6.25
CA ALA A 190 -1.69 28.38 -5.80
C ALA A 190 -1.25 27.51 -7.00
N LEU A 191 -0.03 26.97 -6.92
CA LEU A 191 0.49 26.04 -7.90
C LEU A 191 -0.11 24.65 -7.67
N GLU A 192 -0.45 23.97 -8.76
CA GLU A 192 -0.97 22.61 -8.73
C GLU A 192 0.14 21.60 -9.02
N PRO A 193 0.18 20.46 -8.30
CA PRO A 193 1.18 19.43 -8.55
C PRO A 193 0.95 18.79 -9.91
N LYS A 194 1.91 18.96 -10.81
CA LYS A 194 2.01 18.19 -12.03
C LYS A 194 2.80 16.94 -11.69
N THR A 195 2.07 15.86 -11.39
CA THR A 195 2.67 14.54 -11.27
C THR A 195 3.19 14.14 -12.64
N VAL A 196 4.47 14.39 -12.90
CA VAL A 196 5.20 13.62 -13.90
C VAL A 196 5.32 12.24 -13.28
N THR A 197 4.39 11.36 -13.61
CA THR A 197 4.62 9.93 -13.43
C THR A 197 5.96 9.67 -14.10
N VAL A 198 6.99 9.34 -13.31
CA VAL A 198 8.18 8.71 -13.86
C VAL A 198 7.62 7.59 -14.71
N GLU A 199 7.73 7.72 -16.03
CA GLU A 199 7.30 6.68 -16.95
C GLU A 199 8.05 5.43 -16.49
N GLU A 200 7.34 4.53 -15.79
CA GLU A 200 7.84 3.20 -15.54
C GLU A 200 8.32 2.70 -16.89
N LYS A 201 9.58 2.29 -16.97
CA LYS A 201 10.25 1.83 -18.20
C LYS A 201 9.29 0.98 -19.00
N ASN A 202 8.61 1.60 -19.96
CA ASN A 202 7.53 0.95 -20.68
C ASN A 202 8.23 0.07 -21.72
N GLU A 203 8.12 -1.24 -21.56
CA GLU A 203 8.87 -2.21 -22.37
C GLU A 203 8.58 -2.00 -23.87
N GLU A 204 7.36 -1.54 -24.19
CA GLU A 204 6.94 -1.11 -25.52
C GLU A 204 7.77 0.07 -26.06
N LEU A 205 8.04 1.07 -25.22
CA LEU A 205 8.80 2.27 -25.61
C LEU A 205 10.28 1.92 -25.81
N ILE A 206 10.81 1.00 -25.01
CA ILE A 206 12.18 0.47 -25.18
C ILE A 206 12.30 -0.31 -26.48
N ASP A 207 11.34 -1.20 -26.79
CA ASP A 207 11.36 -1.97 -28.04
C ASP A 207 11.15 -1.07 -29.27
N MET A 208 10.24 -0.09 -29.20
CA MET A 208 10.05 0.93 -30.23
C MET A 208 11.32 1.76 -30.46
N ASN A 209 11.97 2.23 -29.40
CA ASN A 209 13.19 3.03 -29.50
C ASN A 209 14.36 2.20 -30.05
N ARG A 210 14.46 0.92 -29.67
CA ARG A 210 15.48 0.00 -30.20
C ARG A 210 15.31 -0.24 -31.69
N ARG A 211 14.08 -0.50 -32.16
CA ARG A 211 13.76 -0.68 -33.58
C ARG A 211 14.03 0.60 -34.37
N PHE A 212 13.63 1.76 -33.83
CA PHE A 212 13.89 3.06 -34.43
C PHE A 212 15.39 3.32 -34.62
N TRP A 213 16.20 3.05 -33.60
CA TRP A 213 17.66 3.25 -33.69
C TRP A 213 18.35 2.27 -34.64
N LEU A 214 17.90 1.01 -34.69
CA LEU A 214 18.38 0.04 -35.68
C LEU A 214 18.09 0.50 -37.11
N SER A 215 16.86 0.92 -37.39
CA SER A 215 16.47 1.46 -38.71
C SER A 215 17.22 2.74 -39.05
N THR A 216 17.39 3.65 -38.08
CA THR A 216 18.11 4.91 -38.27
C THR A 216 19.58 4.66 -38.58
N ALA A 217 20.24 3.72 -37.90
CA ALA A 217 21.63 3.39 -38.14
C ALA A 217 21.88 2.80 -39.55
N LEU A 218 20.91 2.06 -40.09
CA LEU A 218 20.96 1.51 -41.46
C LEU A 218 20.63 2.58 -42.52
N ALA A 219 19.67 3.47 -42.25
CA ALA A 219 19.22 4.48 -43.19
C ALA A 219 20.16 5.69 -43.28
N LEU A 220 20.80 6.09 -42.16
CA LEU A 220 21.63 7.29 -42.09
C LEU A 220 22.82 7.26 -43.08
N PRO A 221 23.59 6.17 -43.23
CA PRO A 221 24.68 6.11 -44.21
C PRO A 221 24.19 6.26 -45.65
N VAL A 222 23.07 5.60 -46.01
CA VAL A 222 22.47 5.70 -47.35
C VAL A 222 21.99 7.12 -47.62
N PHE A 223 21.29 7.72 -46.65
CA PHE A 223 20.80 9.09 -46.75
C PHE A 223 21.94 10.10 -46.90
N VAL A 224 23.01 9.95 -46.12
CA VAL A 224 24.20 10.81 -46.21
C VAL A 224 24.89 10.63 -47.56
N LEU A 225 25.04 9.40 -48.06
CA LEU A 225 25.61 9.15 -49.39
C LEU A 225 24.77 9.83 -50.50
N ALA A 226 23.45 9.72 -50.44
CA ALA A 226 22.55 10.37 -51.40
C ALA A 226 22.67 11.91 -51.34
N MET A 227 22.62 12.49 -50.13
CA MET A 227 22.75 13.94 -49.94
C MET A 227 24.12 14.48 -50.36
N VAL A 228 25.20 13.73 -50.11
CA VAL A 228 26.56 14.12 -50.56
C VAL A 228 26.69 14.03 -52.07
N ALA A 229 26.09 13.03 -52.72
CA ALA A 229 26.08 12.92 -54.18
C ALA A 229 25.40 14.10 -54.87
N ASP A 230 24.28 14.57 -54.33
CA ASP A 230 23.54 15.70 -54.90
C ASP A 230 24.18 17.07 -54.59
N LEU A 231 24.76 17.24 -53.38
CA LEU A 231 25.24 18.56 -52.93
C LEU A 231 26.72 18.82 -53.23
N LYS A 232 27.58 17.78 -53.22
CA LYS A 232 29.04 17.89 -53.31
C LYS A 232 29.65 16.66 -54.02
N PRO A 233 29.48 16.54 -55.35
CA PRO A 233 29.97 15.37 -56.10
C PRO A 233 31.50 15.21 -56.11
N GLU A 234 32.27 16.27 -55.84
CA GLU A 234 33.74 16.23 -55.77
C GLU A 234 34.30 15.55 -54.50
N TRP A 235 33.46 15.26 -53.49
CA TRP A 235 33.88 14.59 -52.26
C TRP A 235 33.70 13.07 -52.29
N LEU A 236 33.13 12.54 -53.38
CA LEU A 236 32.99 11.11 -53.59
C LEU A 236 34.31 10.54 -54.16
N PRO A 237 34.82 9.43 -53.63
CA PRO A 237 35.97 8.77 -54.23
C PRO A 237 35.63 8.29 -55.65
N ASP A 238 36.56 8.45 -56.60
CA ASP A 238 36.43 8.02 -58.01
C ASP A 238 36.09 6.53 -58.21
N ALA A 239 36.14 5.73 -57.13
CA ALA A 239 35.77 4.32 -57.10
C ALA A 239 34.24 4.08 -57.02
N LEU A 240 33.42 5.08 -56.69
CA LEU A 240 31.95 5.00 -56.70
C LEU A 240 31.42 5.26 -58.13
N SER A 241 31.73 4.33 -59.04
CA SER A 241 31.02 4.21 -60.32
C SER A 241 29.51 4.01 -60.05
N MET A 242 28.63 4.60 -60.88
CA MET A 242 27.17 4.38 -60.80
C MET A 242 26.78 2.89 -60.67
N LYS A 243 27.59 1.97 -61.20
CA LYS A 243 27.37 0.53 -61.05
C LYS A 243 27.52 0.05 -59.61
N THR A 244 28.49 0.56 -58.86
CA THR A 244 28.74 0.17 -57.46
C THR A 244 27.60 0.66 -56.56
N VAL A 245 27.06 1.85 -56.82
CA VAL A 245 25.90 2.41 -56.10
C VAL A 245 24.65 1.55 -56.32
N GLN A 246 24.37 1.15 -57.57
CA GLN A 246 23.25 0.24 -57.88
C GLN A 246 23.36 -1.12 -57.19
N TRP A 247 24.57 -1.67 -57.04
CA TRP A 247 24.77 -2.93 -56.33
C TRP A 247 24.58 -2.79 -54.82
N ILE A 248 24.94 -1.64 -54.23
CA ILE A 248 24.73 -1.37 -52.80
C ILE A 248 23.24 -1.16 -52.50
N GLU A 249 22.49 -0.45 -53.34
CA GLU A 249 21.02 -0.29 -53.21
C GLU A 249 20.25 -1.60 -53.36
N CYS A 250 20.77 -2.57 -54.13
CA CYS A 250 20.09 -3.85 -54.35
C CYS A 250 20.34 -4.86 -53.21
N LEU A 251 21.32 -4.60 -52.35
CA LEU A 251 21.80 -5.53 -51.31
C LEU A 251 21.39 -5.10 -49.89
N LEU A 252 20.99 -3.84 -49.72
CA LEU A 252 20.38 -3.25 -48.52
C LEU A 252 18.85 -3.34 -48.58
#